data_AF-A0A950N0R9-F1
#
_entry.id   AF-A0A950N0R9-F1
#
_cell.length_a   1.000
_cell.length_b   1.000
_cell.length_c   1.000
_cell.angle_alpha   90.00
_cell.angle_beta   90.00
_cell.angle_gamma   90.00
#
_symmetry.space_group_name_H-M   'P 1'
#
loop_
_entity.id
_entity.type
_entity.pdbx_description
1 polymer ?
#
loop_
_entity_poly.entity_id
_entity_poly.type
_entity_poly.pdbx_seq_one_letter_code
_entity_poly.pdbx_strand_id
1 'polypeptide(L)'
;AARLIGGPAVRTAATVGGNLFAPAPYGDLAVALLALDATVSVISGYGARDIALEELLASRDRIPGALVLSVTCDRPSAPETFRFRKVARVKPKGVSVLSIAASLPAVGGRVSNPRIAYGAMAPTAIRAKAAERALEGRTLDDSGVAAAVAAAAEGTSPATDAIASAWYRREVVGVHLRRLLLGQAG
;
A
#
# COMPACT_ATOMS: atom_id res chain seq x y z
N ALA A 1 -0.18 -5.87 -9.12
CA ALA A 1 -1.10 -4.84 -8.59
C ALA A 1 -2.09 -4.33 -9.64
N ALA A 2 -1.65 -3.65 -10.71
CA ALA A 2 -2.53 -2.93 -11.65
C ALA A 2 -3.70 -3.73 -12.26
N ARG A 3 -3.54 -5.04 -12.52
CA ARG A 3 -4.63 -5.91 -13.03
C ARG A 3 -5.85 -6.00 -12.10
N LEU A 4 -5.68 -5.75 -10.80
CA LEU A 4 -6.72 -5.79 -9.76
C LEU A 4 -7.40 -4.42 -9.54
N ILE A 5 -6.98 -3.38 -10.28
CA ILE A 5 -7.47 -2.02 -10.15
C ILE A 5 -8.35 -1.71 -11.37
N GLY A 6 -9.62 -1.39 -11.11
CA GLY A 6 -10.60 -1.03 -12.14
C GLY A 6 -10.92 -2.12 -13.16
N GLY A 7 -11.88 -1.82 -14.04
CA GLY A 7 -12.09 -2.59 -15.28
C GLY A 7 -11.13 -2.12 -16.39
N PRO A 8 -11.09 -2.81 -17.54
CA PRO A 8 -10.28 -2.38 -18.69
C PRO A 8 -10.49 -0.92 -19.08
N ALA A 9 -11.74 -0.47 -19.19
CA ALA A 9 -12.08 0.92 -19.54
C ALA A 9 -11.50 1.95 -18.54
N VAL A 10 -11.56 1.65 -17.23
CA VAL A 10 -10.96 2.51 -16.20
C VAL A 10 -9.44 2.57 -16.36
N ARG A 11 -8.78 1.45 -16.66
CA ARG A 11 -7.32 1.42 -16.84
C ARG A 11 -6.83 2.16 -18.09
N THR A 12 -7.67 2.28 -19.12
CA THR A 12 -7.32 3.01 -20.34
C THR A 12 -7.40 4.53 -20.14
N ALA A 13 -8.24 5.01 -19.22
CA ALA A 13 -8.42 6.44 -18.95
C ALA A 13 -7.69 6.93 -17.69
N ALA A 14 -7.49 6.08 -16.69
CA ALA A 14 -6.87 6.47 -15.43
C ALA A 14 -5.36 6.65 -15.55
N THR A 15 -4.83 7.66 -14.85
CA THR A 15 -3.40 7.94 -14.78
C THR A 15 -2.82 7.52 -13.43
N VAL A 16 -1.51 7.24 -13.41
CA VAL A 16 -0.79 6.96 -12.15
C VAL A 16 -0.85 8.17 -11.22
N GLY A 17 -0.55 9.37 -11.74
CA GLY A 17 -0.60 10.61 -10.96
C GLY A 17 -1.97 10.90 -10.38
N GLY A 18 -3.05 10.76 -11.17
CA GLY A 18 -4.42 10.94 -10.68
C GLY A 18 -4.80 9.95 -9.58
N ASN A 19 -4.28 8.71 -9.64
CA ASN A 19 -4.54 7.72 -8.60
C ASN A 19 -3.97 8.13 -7.22
N LEU A 20 -2.86 8.90 -7.19
CA LEU A 20 -2.24 9.37 -5.93
C LEU A 20 -3.16 10.33 -5.15
N PHE A 21 -4.08 11.01 -5.85
CA PHE A 21 -5.05 11.93 -5.26
C PHE A 21 -6.44 11.31 -5.04
N ALA A 22 -6.60 10.01 -5.33
CA ALA A 22 -7.86 9.33 -5.07
C ALA A 22 -8.19 9.36 -3.56
N PRO A 23 -9.46 9.62 -3.18
CA PRO A 23 -9.88 9.55 -1.79
C PRO A 23 -9.97 8.09 -1.32
N ALA A 24 -9.84 7.84 -0.01
CA ALA A 24 -10.16 6.53 0.55
C ALA A 24 -11.66 6.19 0.29
N PRO A 25 -12.01 4.91 0.07
CA PRO A 25 -11.17 3.72 0.09
C PRO A 25 -10.52 3.36 -1.27
N TYR A 26 -10.41 4.31 -2.20
CA TYR A 26 -9.76 4.11 -3.51
C TYR A 26 -8.24 4.33 -3.42
N GLY A 27 -7.55 4.39 -4.57
CA GLY A 27 -6.11 4.66 -4.59
C GLY A 27 -5.21 3.42 -4.41
N ASP A 28 -5.67 2.24 -4.80
CA ASP A 28 -4.93 0.98 -4.67
C ASP A 28 -3.51 1.01 -5.29
N LEU A 29 -3.26 1.86 -6.30
CA LEU A 29 -1.93 1.96 -6.91
C LEU A 29 -0.96 2.73 -6.00
N ALA A 30 -1.44 3.75 -5.29
CA ALA A 30 -0.64 4.48 -4.31
C ALA A 30 -0.12 3.53 -3.21
N VAL A 31 -0.90 2.53 -2.80
CA VAL A 31 -0.48 1.50 -1.84
C VAL A 31 0.70 0.68 -2.37
N ALA A 32 0.62 0.25 -3.63
CA ALA A 32 1.69 -0.51 -4.27
C ALA A 32 2.99 0.32 -4.37
N LEU A 33 2.87 1.56 -4.84
CA LEU A 33 4.00 2.48 -4.99
C LEU A 33 4.61 2.88 -3.63
N LEU A 34 3.81 2.99 -2.58
CA LEU A 34 4.28 3.32 -1.24
C LEU A 34 5.11 2.19 -0.63
N ALA A 35 4.71 0.93 -0.83
CA ALA A 35 5.55 -0.21 -0.43
C ALA A 35 6.84 -0.34 -1.26
N LEU A 36 6.86 0.20 -2.48
CA LEU A 36 8.05 0.29 -3.32
C LEU A 36 8.89 1.55 -3.05
N ASP A 37 8.52 2.37 -2.06
CA ASP A 37 9.22 3.61 -1.70
C ASP A 37 9.39 4.56 -2.87
N ALA A 38 8.31 4.74 -3.63
CA ALA A 38 8.34 5.57 -4.83
C ALA A 38 8.66 7.04 -4.50
N THR A 39 9.39 7.67 -5.42
CA THR A 39 9.60 9.11 -5.48
C THR A 39 8.66 9.71 -6.53
N VAL A 40 8.08 10.87 -6.21
CA VAL A 40 7.16 11.59 -7.10
C VAL A 40 7.79 12.92 -7.47
N SER A 41 7.92 13.18 -8.77
CA SER A 41 8.32 14.49 -9.26
C SER A 41 7.07 15.35 -9.41
N VAL A 42 7.03 16.48 -8.72
CA VAL A 42 5.90 17.43 -8.74
C VAL A 42 6.37 18.81 -9.15
N ILE A 43 5.53 19.52 -9.90
CA ILE A 43 5.73 20.94 -10.20
C ILE A 43 4.62 21.76 -9.57
N SER A 44 5.00 22.82 -8.85
CA SER A 44 4.08 23.82 -8.29
C SER A 44 4.74 25.20 -8.40
N GLY A 45 4.13 26.13 -9.13
CA GLY A 45 4.74 27.44 -9.39
C GLY A 45 5.98 27.33 -10.29
N TYR A 46 7.13 27.83 -9.84
CA TYR A 46 8.31 28.10 -10.69
C TYR A 46 9.33 26.95 -10.81
N GLY A 47 9.05 25.73 -10.33
CA GLY A 47 10.01 24.64 -10.45
C GLY A 47 9.46 23.25 -10.10
N ALA A 48 10.11 22.24 -10.66
CA ALA A 48 9.87 20.84 -10.30
C ALA A 48 10.75 20.44 -9.11
N ARG A 49 10.23 19.53 -8.27
CA ARG A 49 10.98 18.92 -7.18
C ARG A 49 10.55 17.47 -7.00
N ASP A 50 11.48 16.67 -6.53
CA ASP A 50 11.23 15.28 -6.17
C ASP A 50 10.91 15.18 -4.68
N ILE A 51 9.83 14.46 -4.35
CA ILE A 51 9.38 14.22 -2.98
C ILE A 51 9.08 12.74 -2.78
N ALA A 52 9.31 12.23 -1.58
CA ALA A 52 8.92 10.86 -1.24
C ALA A 52 7.39 10.71 -1.35
N LEU A 53 6.89 9.59 -1.88
CA LEU A 53 5.45 9.36 -1.98
C LEU A 53 4.77 9.39 -0.60
N GLU A 54 5.43 8.90 0.45
CA GLU A 54 4.90 8.98 1.82
C GLU A 54 4.65 10.44 2.25
N GLU A 55 5.60 11.34 1.94
CA GLU A 55 5.49 12.76 2.24
C GLU A 55 4.39 13.42 1.40
N LEU A 56 4.32 13.11 0.10
CA LEU A 56 3.24 13.59 -0.76
C LEU A 56 1.88 13.20 -0.19
N LEU A 57 1.66 11.93 0.16
CA LEU A 57 0.38 11.46 0.68
C LEU A 57 0.01 12.14 2.00
N ALA A 58 0.99 12.38 2.88
CA ALA A 58 0.77 13.08 4.15
C ALA A 58 0.58 14.60 4.02
N SER A 59 0.90 15.19 2.86
CA SER A 59 0.85 16.64 2.64
C SER A 59 0.00 17.08 1.46
N ARG A 60 -0.60 16.17 0.69
CA ARG A 60 -1.26 16.48 -0.59
C ARG A 60 -2.34 17.57 -0.51
N ASP A 61 -3.06 17.65 0.59
CA ASP A 61 -4.10 18.68 0.80
C ASP A 61 -3.50 20.09 1.01
N ARG A 62 -2.20 20.17 1.32
CA ARG A 62 -1.43 21.41 1.53
C ARG A 62 -0.62 21.83 0.29
N ILE A 63 -0.69 21.09 -0.83
CA ILE A 63 0.01 21.41 -2.07
C ILE A 63 -1.02 21.63 -3.21
N PRO A 64 -1.92 22.62 -3.08
CA PRO A 64 -2.91 22.89 -4.13
C PRO A 64 -2.21 23.32 -5.42
N GLY A 65 -2.68 22.82 -6.56
CA GLY A 65 -2.14 23.17 -7.87
C GLY A 65 -0.83 22.48 -8.25
N ALA A 66 -0.37 21.47 -7.49
CA ALA A 66 0.75 20.65 -7.92
C ALA A 66 0.36 19.69 -9.04
N LEU A 67 1.18 19.63 -10.09
CA LEU A 67 1.08 18.66 -11.16
C LEU A 67 2.14 17.57 -10.96
N VAL A 68 1.71 16.30 -10.99
CA VAL A 68 2.63 15.15 -10.98
C VAL A 68 3.21 14.98 -12.38
N LEU A 69 4.53 15.08 -12.49
CA LEU A 69 5.27 14.89 -13.73
C LEU A 69 5.66 13.43 -13.94
N SER A 70 6.13 12.77 -12.88
CA SER A 70 6.56 11.37 -12.94
C SER A 70 6.47 10.69 -11.58
N VAL A 71 6.46 9.37 -11.61
CA VAL A 71 6.57 8.51 -10.42
C VAL A 71 7.63 7.46 -10.71
N THR A 72 8.62 7.36 -9.84
CA THR A 72 9.78 6.48 -10.00
C THR A 72 9.89 5.56 -8.79
N CYS A 73 10.17 4.28 -8.99
CA CYS A 73 10.49 3.35 -7.92
C CYS A 73 11.46 2.29 -8.44
N ASP A 74 12.22 1.69 -7.53
CA ASP A 74 13.12 0.60 -7.90
C ASP A 74 12.34 -0.64 -8.31
N ARG A 75 12.86 -1.32 -9.33
CA ARG A 75 12.32 -2.61 -9.76
C ARG A 75 12.70 -3.66 -8.70
N PRO A 76 11.74 -4.42 -8.14
CA PRO A 76 12.06 -5.52 -7.25
C PRO A 76 13.02 -6.50 -7.91
N SER A 77 14.04 -6.93 -7.17
CA SER A 77 15.08 -7.86 -7.65
C SER A 77 14.52 -9.20 -8.11
N ALA A 78 13.42 -9.64 -7.51
CA ALA A 78 12.72 -10.87 -7.83
C ALA A 78 11.20 -10.73 -7.62
N PRO A 79 10.37 -11.55 -8.30
CA PRO A 79 8.92 -11.47 -8.20
C PRO A 79 8.37 -11.64 -6.77
N GLU A 80 9.01 -12.47 -5.95
CA GLU A 80 8.61 -12.79 -4.58
C GLU A 80 8.86 -11.65 -3.58
N THR A 81 9.78 -10.74 -3.92
CA THR A 81 10.14 -9.57 -3.12
C THR A 81 8.97 -8.60 -3.01
N PHE A 82 8.11 -8.48 -4.03
CA PHE A 82 6.96 -7.60 -3.98
C PHE A 82 5.65 -8.36 -4.06
N ARG A 83 4.75 -8.10 -3.11
CA ARG A 83 3.45 -8.74 -3.02
C ARG A 83 2.35 -7.71 -2.86
N PHE A 84 1.21 -7.97 -3.49
CA PHE A 84 0.04 -7.10 -3.40
C PHE A 84 -1.22 -7.92 -3.25
N ARG A 85 -2.05 -7.56 -2.26
CA ARG A 85 -3.35 -8.20 -2.01
C ARG A 85 -4.44 -7.14 -1.91
N LYS A 86 -5.51 -7.36 -2.68
CA LYS A 86 -6.74 -6.57 -2.60
C LYS A 86 -7.83 -7.43 -2.00
N VAL A 87 -8.46 -6.92 -0.95
CA VAL A 87 -9.63 -7.55 -0.30
C VAL A 87 -10.84 -6.76 -0.73
N ALA A 88 -11.80 -7.40 -1.39
CA ALA A 88 -13.03 -6.78 -1.87
C ALA A 88 -14.21 -7.74 -1.68
N ARG A 89 -15.41 -7.21 -1.45
CA ARG A 89 -16.64 -8.01 -1.33
C ARG A 89 -17.06 -8.60 -2.69
N VAL A 90 -16.94 -7.81 -3.76
CA VAL A 90 -17.27 -8.21 -5.12
C VAL A 90 -15.97 -8.42 -5.90
N LYS A 91 -15.74 -9.63 -6.41
CA LYS A 91 -14.57 -9.95 -7.23
C LYS A 91 -14.93 -9.97 -8.73
N PRO A 92 -14.02 -9.61 -9.64
CA PRO A 92 -12.65 -9.13 -9.41
C PRO A 92 -12.53 -7.59 -9.33
N LYS A 93 -13.63 -6.83 -9.51
CA LYS A 93 -13.60 -5.37 -9.75
C LYS A 93 -14.18 -4.51 -8.60
N GLY A 94 -14.51 -5.11 -7.47
CA GLY A 94 -15.09 -4.37 -6.35
C GLY A 94 -14.12 -3.36 -5.73
N VAL A 95 -14.71 -2.39 -5.04
CA VAL A 95 -13.97 -1.44 -4.18
C VAL A 95 -13.28 -2.22 -3.06
N SER A 96 -12.07 -1.80 -2.72
CA SER A 96 -11.28 -2.42 -1.66
C SER A 96 -11.96 -2.21 -0.30
N VAL A 97 -12.20 -3.31 0.41
CA VAL A 97 -12.36 -3.28 1.88
C VAL A 97 -11.03 -2.83 2.49
N LEU A 98 -9.92 -3.40 2.02
CA LEU A 98 -8.57 -2.93 2.27
C LEU A 98 -7.65 -3.48 1.19
N SER A 99 -6.52 -2.83 0.98
CA SER A 99 -5.43 -3.35 0.15
C SER A 99 -4.13 -3.33 0.93
N ILE A 100 -3.26 -4.31 0.66
CA ILE A 100 -1.97 -4.46 1.31
C ILE A 100 -0.92 -4.64 0.21
N ALA A 101 0.15 -3.87 0.29
CA ALA A 101 1.35 -4.08 -0.50
C ALA A 101 2.53 -4.34 0.44
N ALA A 102 3.44 -5.22 0.05
CA ALA A 102 4.67 -5.48 0.80
C ALA A 102 5.86 -5.60 -0.14
N SER A 103 6.94 -4.88 0.14
CA SER A 103 8.28 -5.14 -0.34
C SER A 103 9.06 -5.84 0.77
N LEU A 104 9.60 -7.02 0.48
CA LEU A 104 10.18 -7.96 1.43
C LEU A 104 11.55 -8.44 0.93
N PRO A 105 12.57 -7.57 0.84
CA PRO A 105 13.93 -8.01 0.54
C PRO A 105 14.37 -9.03 1.60
N ALA A 106 15.19 -10.00 1.20
CA ALA A 106 15.73 -10.99 2.13
C ALA A 106 17.24 -11.15 1.93
N VAL A 107 17.95 -11.26 3.05
CA VAL A 107 19.39 -11.55 3.12
C VAL A 107 19.58 -12.75 4.04
N GLY A 108 20.17 -13.83 3.53
CA GLY A 108 20.35 -15.07 4.32
C GLY A 108 19.04 -15.68 4.80
N GLY A 109 17.96 -15.57 4.02
CA GLY A 109 16.63 -16.11 4.37
C GLY A 109 15.85 -15.28 5.39
N ARG A 110 16.37 -14.11 5.80
CA ARG A 110 15.71 -13.20 6.74
C ARG A 110 15.33 -11.90 6.04
N VAL A 111 14.15 -11.39 6.37
CA VAL A 111 13.65 -10.12 5.84
C VAL A 111 14.56 -8.98 6.26
N SER A 112 14.87 -8.10 5.33
CA SER A 112 15.73 -6.93 5.51
C SER A 112 15.05 -5.70 4.91
N ASN A 113 14.86 -4.64 5.70
CA ASN A 113 14.17 -3.41 5.30
C ASN A 113 12.77 -3.65 4.68
N PRO A 114 11.84 -4.30 5.40
CA PRO A 114 10.49 -4.51 4.91
C PRO A 114 9.73 -3.20 4.80
N ARG A 115 8.92 -3.09 3.76
CA ARG A 115 8.00 -1.97 3.55
C ARG A 115 6.62 -2.53 3.33
N ILE A 116 5.69 -2.23 4.23
CA ILE A 116 4.31 -2.72 4.22
C ILE A 116 3.40 -1.49 4.17
N ALA A 117 2.56 -1.41 3.14
CA ALA A 117 1.63 -0.31 2.97
C ALA A 117 0.18 -0.81 2.96
N TYR A 118 -0.72 0.02 3.50
CA TYR A 118 -2.15 -0.24 3.51
C TYR A 118 -2.93 0.81 2.75
N GLY A 119 -3.94 0.35 2.02
CA GLY A 119 -5.04 1.16 1.52
C GLY A 119 -6.27 1.00 2.40
N ALA A 120 -7.02 2.10 2.55
CA ALA A 120 -8.28 2.14 3.27
C ALA A 120 -8.19 1.76 4.77
N MET A 121 -6.98 1.86 5.35
CA MET A 121 -6.67 1.77 6.78
C MET A 121 -6.38 3.16 7.41
N ALA A 122 -6.48 4.22 6.61
CA ALA A 122 -6.35 5.63 6.97
C ALA A 122 -6.98 6.50 5.86
N PRO A 123 -7.08 7.84 6.02
CA PRO A 123 -7.59 8.73 4.98
C PRO A 123 -6.80 8.68 3.65
N THR A 124 -5.53 8.30 3.71
CA THR A 124 -4.64 8.04 2.56
C THR A 124 -3.96 6.68 2.71
N ALA A 125 -3.24 6.23 1.68
CA ALA A 125 -2.34 5.09 1.85
C ALA A 125 -1.25 5.43 2.89
N ILE A 126 -0.93 4.47 3.76
CA ILE A 126 0.03 4.63 4.86
C ILE A 126 0.96 3.42 4.98
N ARG A 127 2.13 3.62 5.58
CA ARG A 127 3.03 2.52 5.97
C ARG A 127 2.63 1.93 7.31
N ALA A 128 2.66 0.60 7.40
CA ALA A 128 2.42 -0.18 8.61
C ALA A 128 3.70 -0.29 9.44
N LYS A 129 4.23 0.85 9.91
CA LYS A 129 5.57 0.94 10.53
C LYS A 129 5.77 -0.01 11.72
N ALA A 130 4.71 -0.30 12.48
CA ALA A 130 4.78 -1.26 13.58
C ALA A 130 5.01 -2.70 13.08
N ALA A 131 4.25 -3.13 12.06
CA ALA A 131 4.42 -4.43 11.43
C ALA A 131 5.78 -4.57 10.74
N GLU A 132 6.27 -3.51 10.09
CA GLU A 132 7.60 -3.49 9.48
C GLU A 132 8.71 -3.72 10.51
N ARG A 133 8.70 -2.96 11.61
CA ARG A 133 9.67 -3.14 12.71
C ARG A 133 9.64 -4.54 13.31
N ALA A 134 8.44 -5.12 13.44
CA ALA A 134 8.28 -6.46 13.97
C ALA A 134 8.79 -7.56 13.01
N LEU A 135 8.81 -7.28 11.70
CA LEU A 135 9.22 -8.22 10.66
C LEU A 135 10.73 -8.15 10.33
N GLU A 136 11.41 -7.06 10.65
CA GLU A 136 12.85 -6.91 10.42
C GLU A 136 13.65 -8.08 11.02
N GLY A 137 14.53 -8.69 10.22
CA GLY A 137 15.36 -9.83 10.62
C GLY A 137 14.60 -11.15 10.82
N ARG A 138 13.29 -11.21 10.57
CA ARG A 138 12.47 -12.42 10.72
C ARG A 138 12.42 -13.23 9.44
N THR A 139 12.10 -14.51 9.58
CA THR A 139 11.80 -15.42 8.48
C THR A 139 10.34 -15.27 8.06
N LEU A 140 10.03 -15.57 6.79
CA LEU A 140 8.65 -15.58 6.28
C LEU A 140 7.97 -16.93 6.52
N ASP A 141 7.95 -17.37 7.78
CA ASP A 141 7.22 -18.53 8.26
C ASP A 141 6.20 -18.13 9.34
N ASP A 142 5.37 -19.08 9.78
CA ASP A 142 4.29 -18.82 10.73
C ASP A 142 4.77 -18.17 12.04
N SER A 143 5.96 -18.54 12.52
CA SER A 143 6.53 -17.99 13.75
C SER A 143 7.13 -16.60 13.52
N GLY A 144 7.82 -16.40 12.39
CA GLY A 144 8.51 -15.15 12.07
C GLY A 144 7.55 -14.00 11.78
N VAL A 145 6.37 -14.28 11.21
CA VAL A 145 5.38 -13.24 10.89
C VAL A 145 4.45 -12.91 12.06
N ALA A 146 4.42 -13.70 13.12
CA ALA A 146 3.42 -13.62 14.19
C ALA A 146 3.37 -12.22 14.84
N ALA A 147 4.53 -11.65 15.17
CA ALA A 147 4.63 -10.33 15.78
C ALA A 147 4.15 -9.21 14.82
N ALA A 148 4.49 -9.31 13.53
CA ALA A 148 4.04 -8.35 12.53
C ALA A 148 2.52 -8.40 12.32
N VAL A 149 1.93 -9.60 12.40
CA VAL A 149 0.48 -9.82 12.34
C VAL A 149 -0.23 -9.23 13.55
N ALA A 150 0.33 -9.41 14.75
CA ALA A 150 -0.21 -8.81 15.97
C ALA A 150 -0.20 -7.27 15.91
N ALA A 151 0.86 -6.69 15.34
CA ALA A 151 1.01 -5.25 15.16
C ALA A 151 0.28 -4.69 13.91
N ALA A 152 -0.50 -5.50 13.20
CA ALA A 152 -1.00 -5.14 11.87
C ALA A 152 -1.93 -3.92 11.85
N ALA A 153 -2.68 -3.66 12.92
CA ALA A 153 -3.61 -2.53 13.03
C ALA A 153 -3.03 -1.32 13.78
N GLU A 154 -1.82 -1.43 14.32
CA GLU A 154 -1.20 -0.35 15.09
C GLU A 154 -0.94 0.89 14.21
N GLY A 155 -1.27 2.07 14.71
CA GLY A 155 -1.13 3.33 13.98
C GLY A 155 -2.12 3.52 12.83
N THR A 156 -3.16 2.69 12.73
CA THR A 156 -4.20 2.80 11.69
C THR A 156 -5.46 3.53 12.19
N SER A 157 -6.14 4.23 11.28
CA SER A 157 -7.42 4.91 11.54
C SER A 157 -8.40 4.71 10.37
N PRO A 158 -8.87 3.47 10.13
CA PRO A 158 -9.86 3.20 9.08
C PRO A 158 -11.19 3.88 9.38
N ALA A 159 -11.86 4.33 8.32
CA ALA A 159 -13.23 4.84 8.38
C ALA A 159 -14.27 3.70 8.38
N THR A 160 -15.46 4.01 8.87
CA THR A 160 -16.68 3.23 8.57
C THR A 160 -17.37 3.86 7.37
N ASP A 161 -17.63 3.06 6.35
CA ASP A 161 -18.32 3.48 5.12
C ASP A 161 -19.27 2.39 4.61
N ALA A 162 -19.88 2.61 3.43
CA ALA A 162 -20.79 1.65 2.80
C ALA A 162 -20.11 0.32 2.42
N ILE A 163 -18.77 0.26 2.38
CA ILE A 163 -18.01 -0.93 1.99
C ILE A 163 -17.72 -1.81 3.21
N ALA A 164 -17.27 -1.22 4.32
CA ALA A 164 -16.98 -1.93 5.56
C ALA A 164 -16.86 -0.98 6.76
N SER A 165 -17.16 -1.49 7.95
CA SER A 165 -16.92 -0.77 9.19
C SER A 165 -15.42 -0.69 9.54
N ALA A 166 -15.06 0.36 10.28
CA ALA A 166 -13.71 0.52 10.82
C ALA A 166 -13.29 -0.67 11.70
N TRP A 167 -14.23 -1.19 12.50
CA TRP A 167 -14.02 -2.41 13.30
C TRP A 167 -13.65 -3.59 12.40
N TYR A 168 -14.45 -3.87 11.37
CA TYR A 168 -14.20 -5.03 10.49
C TYR A 168 -12.84 -4.94 9.81
N ARG A 169 -12.45 -3.75 9.34
CA ARG A 169 -11.14 -3.51 8.71
C ARG A 169 -9.98 -3.85 9.68
N ARG A 170 -10.10 -3.49 10.96
CA ARG A 170 -9.09 -3.81 12.00
C ARG A 170 -9.03 -5.31 12.29
N GLU A 171 -10.16 -6.00 12.32
CA GLU A 171 -10.19 -7.45 12.54
C GLU A 171 -9.53 -8.22 11.39
N VAL A 172 -9.80 -7.81 10.14
CA VAL A 172 -9.34 -8.59 8.97
C VAL A 172 -7.94 -8.25 8.48
N VAL A 173 -7.36 -7.10 8.88
CA VAL A 173 -6.03 -6.68 8.36
C VAL A 173 -4.94 -7.68 8.75
N GLY A 174 -4.92 -8.16 10.00
CA GLY A 174 -3.93 -9.15 10.46
C GLY A 174 -4.03 -10.47 9.70
N VAL A 175 -5.25 -10.96 9.46
CA VAL A 175 -5.52 -12.18 8.69
C VAL A 175 -4.97 -12.05 7.27
N HIS A 176 -5.23 -10.93 6.61
CA HIS A 176 -4.80 -10.71 5.23
C HIS A 176 -3.31 -10.38 5.12
N LEU A 177 -2.72 -9.72 6.12
CA LEU A 177 -1.28 -9.51 6.21
C LEU A 177 -0.57 -10.86 6.34
N ARG A 178 -1.00 -11.74 7.25
CA ARG A 178 -0.44 -13.09 7.41
C ARG A 178 -0.43 -13.85 6.08
N ARG A 179 -1.57 -13.86 5.38
CA ARG A 179 -1.69 -14.53 4.07
C ARG A 179 -0.73 -13.95 3.04
N LEU A 180 -0.59 -12.62 2.99
CA LEU A 180 0.35 -11.94 2.09
C LEU A 180 1.80 -12.31 2.39
N LEU A 181 2.21 -12.26 3.67
CA LEU A 181 3.58 -12.53 4.12
C LEU A 181 3.98 -14.00 3.90
N LEU A 182 3.04 -14.94 4.01
CA LEU A 182 3.27 -16.37 3.75
C LEU A 182 3.07 -16.78 2.28
N GLY A 183 2.78 -15.83 1.39
CA GLY A 183 2.65 -16.10 -0.04
C GLY A 183 1.38 -16.88 -0.41
N GLN A 184 0.39 -16.92 0.49
CA GLN A 184 -0.85 -17.63 0.26
C GLN A 184 -1.73 -16.84 -0.73
N ALA A 185 -2.21 -17.54 -1.76
CA ALA A 185 -3.16 -16.99 -2.73
C ALA A 185 -4.44 -16.45 -2.05
N GLY A 186 -5.22 -15.63 -2.76
CA GLY A 186 -6.41 -14.98 -2.23
C GLY A 186 -7.64 -15.05 -3.09
#